data_AF-A0A5J4WTN4-F1
#
_entry.id   AF-A0A5J4WTN4-F1
#
_cell.length_a   1.000
_cell.length_b   1.000
_cell.length_c   1.000
_cell.angle_alpha   90.00
_cell.angle_beta   90.00
_cell.angle_gamma   90.00
#
_symmetry.space_group_name_H-M   'P 1'
#
loop_
_entity.id
_entity.type
_entity.pdbx_description
1 polymer ?
#
loop_
_entity_poly.entity_id
_entity_poly.type
_entity_poly.pdbx_seq_one_letter_code
_entity_poly.pdbx_strand_id
1 'polypeptide(L)'
;MLCALQHQCRIIKSQRHSFSLSATKMSNFLEVRRKSRYCLGFIHDYCDQSELVKLLDVGYARVLAITIGTAGGSGDENDEDIWKGLSHIYWFVRYLHNGKIYSWKPFVQPLPFHVRMSEEQMEDEGGIEEIEAQRNNKGDSGSIKYEANRAKAATLNHFIHRQ
;
A
#
# COMPACT_ATOMS: atom_id res chain seq x y z
N MET A 1 13.08 -12.91 2.29
CA MET A 1 12.08 -11.81 2.21
C MET A 1 12.63 -10.55 1.54
N LEU A 2 13.74 -9.97 2.00
CA LEU A 2 14.36 -8.77 1.41
C LEU A 2 14.67 -8.89 -0.11
N CYS A 3 15.21 -10.01 -0.59
CA CYS A 3 15.42 -10.22 -2.03
C CYS A 3 14.13 -10.26 -2.85
N ALA A 4 13.05 -10.83 -2.29
CA ALA A 4 11.75 -10.90 -2.98
C ALA A 4 11.15 -9.49 -3.12
N LEU A 5 11.24 -8.67 -2.07
CA LEU A 5 10.81 -7.28 -2.10
C LEU A 5 11.66 -6.40 -3.02
N GLN A 6 12.99 -6.54 -3.01
CA GLN A 6 13.86 -5.81 -3.95
C GLN A 6 13.60 -6.20 -5.41
N HIS A 7 13.33 -7.49 -5.67
CA HIS A 7 12.96 -7.97 -6.99
C HIS A 7 11.58 -7.43 -7.42
N GLN A 8 10.58 -7.46 -6.51
CA GLN A 8 9.25 -6.87 -6.77
C GLN A 8 9.31 -5.36 -6.95
N CYS A 9 10.11 -4.62 -6.15
CA CYS A 9 10.34 -3.19 -6.33
C CYS A 9 10.88 -2.86 -7.72
N ARG A 10 11.86 -3.63 -8.21
CA ARG A 10 12.46 -3.44 -9.53
C ARG A 10 11.45 -3.72 -10.65
N ILE A 11 10.66 -4.78 -10.52
CA ILE A 11 9.59 -5.13 -11.45
C ILE A 11 8.53 -4.02 -11.49
N ILE A 12 8.05 -3.59 -10.33
CA ILE A 12 6.99 -2.58 -10.20
C ILE A 12 7.48 -1.20 -10.71
N LYS A 13 8.71 -0.78 -10.38
CA LYS A 13 9.29 0.49 -10.87
C LYS A 13 9.50 0.51 -12.37
N SER A 14 9.93 -0.60 -12.97
CA SER A 14 10.13 -0.71 -14.42
C SER A 14 8.83 -0.50 -15.22
N GLN A 15 7.66 -0.58 -14.59
CA GLN A 15 6.35 -0.63 -15.26
C GLN A 15 5.62 0.72 -15.27
N ARG A 16 6.10 1.75 -14.55
CA ARG A 16 5.50 3.11 -14.52
C ARG A 16 5.75 3.91 -15.80
N HIS A 17 6.76 3.54 -16.60
CA HIS A 17 7.25 4.33 -17.74
C HIS A 17 6.86 3.81 -19.14
N SER A 18 6.13 2.70 -19.27
CA SER A 18 5.86 2.10 -20.58
C SER A 18 4.45 2.40 -21.10
N PHE A 19 4.28 3.57 -21.70
CA PHE A 19 3.07 4.00 -22.40
C PHE A 19 3.03 3.42 -23.83
N SER A 20 2.59 2.16 -23.97
CA SER A 20 1.96 1.55 -25.17
C SER A 20 2.12 0.02 -25.11
N LEU A 21 1.15 -0.74 -24.60
CA LEU A 21 1.27 -2.21 -24.58
C LEU A 21 -0.03 -2.94 -24.95
N SER A 22 0.16 -4.07 -25.64
CA SER A 22 -0.88 -5.01 -26.09
C SER A 22 -1.62 -5.69 -24.93
N ALA A 23 -2.83 -6.19 -25.18
CA ALA A 23 -3.72 -6.80 -24.18
C ALA A 23 -3.07 -7.91 -23.32
N THR A 24 -2.21 -8.74 -23.92
CA THR A 24 -1.47 -9.81 -23.21
C THR A 24 -0.48 -9.26 -22.18
N LYS A 25 0.16 -8.13 -22.48
CA LYS A 25 1.13 -7.49 -21.57
C LYS A 25 0.41 -6.75 -20.43
N MET A 26 -0.79 -6.22 -20.67
CA MET A 26 -1.67 -5.67 -19.64
C MET A 26 -2.19 -6.76 -18.67
N SER A 27 -2.62 -7.90 -19.20
CA SER A 27 -3.07 -9.05 -18.39
C SER A 27 -1.98 -9.56 -17.43
N ASN A 28 -0.73 -9.67 -17.92
CA ASN A 28 0.41 -10.06 -17.08
C ASN A 28 0.70 -9.04 -15.96
N PHE A 29 0.47 -7.75 -16.20
CA PHE A 29 0.70 -6.69 -15.23
C PHE A 29 -0.32 -6.71 -14.09
N LEU A 30 -1.61 -6.87 -14.40
CA LEU A 30 -2.66 -7.01 -13.41
C LEU A 30 -2.42 -8.22 -12.50
N GLU A 31 -1.95 -9.33 -13.08
CA GLU A 31 -1.65 -10.54 -12.31
C GLU A 31 -0.45 -10.35 -11.36
N VAL A 32 0.62 -9.69 -11.83
CA VAL A 32 1.79 -9.37 -10.99
C VAL A 32 1.40 -8.47 -9.83
N ARG A 33 0.55 -7.47 -10.06
CA ARG A 33 0.02 -6.59 -9.01
C ARG A 33 -0.82 -7.34 -8.00
N ARG A 34 -1.75 -8.18 -8.47
CA ARG A 34 -2.58 -9.02 -7.61
C ARG A 34 -1.73 -9.93 -6.73
N LYS A 35 -0.76 -10.63 -7.30
CA LYS A 35 0.19 -11.47 -6.56
C LYS A 35 1.02 -10.65 -5.56
N SER A 36 1.45 -9.45 -5.95
CA SER A 36 2.19 -8.54 -5.07
C SER A 36 1.34 -8.10 -3.88
N ARG A 37 0.09 -7.67 -4.09
CA ARG A 37 -0.86 -7.31 -3.02
C ARG A 37 -1.08 -8.47 -2.05
N TYR A 38 -1.25 -9.68 -2.58
CA TYR A 38 -1.38 -10.88 -1.76
C TYR A 38 -0.13 -11.10 -0.91
N CYS A 39 1.06 -11.11 -1.51
CA CYS A 39 2.32 -11.27 -0.78
C CYS A 39 2.54 -10.17 0.28
N LEU A 40 2.17 -8.92 0.00
CA LEU A 40 2.27 -7.82 0.95
C LEU A 40 1.31 -8.00 2.13
N GLY A 41 0.10 -8.52 1.89
CA GLY A 41 -0.84 -8.88 2.96
C GLY A 41 -0.27 -9.97 3.88
N PHE A 42 0.36 -10.99 3.32
CA PHE A 42 1.04 -12.03 4.10
C PHE A 42 2.16 -11.46 4.97
N ILE A 43 2.99 -10.58 4.40
CA ILE A 43 4.03 -9.90 5.17
C ILE A 43 3.38 -9.13 6.32
N HIS A 44 2.33 -8.35 6.05
CA HIS A 44 1.65 -7.56 7.06
C HIS A 44 1.08 -8.38 8.24
N ASP A 45 0.51 -9.55 7.95
CA ASP A 45 -0.10 -10.42 8.95
C ASP A 45 0.91 -11.10 9.87
N TYR A 46 2.04 -11.54 9.32
CA TYR A 46 3.01 -12.40 10.01
C TYR A 46 4.34 -11.74 10.36
N CYS A 47 4.58 -10.50 9.91
CA CYS A 47 5.82 -9.80 10.20
C CYS A 47 5.87 -9.37 11.68
N ASP A 48 7.00 -9.66 12.32
CA ASP A 48 7.32 -9.15 13.65
C ASP A 48 7.91 -7.74 13.60
N GLN A 49 8.12 -7.12 14.76
CA GLN A 49 8.63 -5.76 14.84
C GLN A 49 10.04 -5.60 14.23
N SER A 50 10.94 -6.58 14.41
CA SER A 50 12.32 -6.49 13.90
C SER A 50 12.33 -6.57 12.38
N GLU A 51 11.54 -7.49 11.83
CA GLU A 51 11.35 -7.62 10.39
C GLU A 51 10.69 -6.36 9.82
N LEU A 52 9.68 -5.80 10.49
CA LEU A 52 8.97 -4.61 10.02
C LEU A 52 9.90 -3.41 9.92
N VAL A 53 10.79 -3.20 10.90
CA VAL A 53 11.81 -2.12 10.84
C VAL A 53 12.73 -2.30 9.64
N LYS A 54 13.25 -3.52 9.41
CA LYS A 54 14.10 -3.80 8.23
C LYS A 54 13.37 -3.53 6.91
N LEU A 55 12.06 -3.79 6.86
CA LEU A 55 11.23 -3.51 5.69
C LEU A 55 11.07 -2.00 5.47
N LEU A 56 10.81 -1.26 6.53
CA LEU A 56 10.68 0.21 6.49
C LEU A 56 11.98 0.85 6.01
N ASP A 57 13.14 0.38 6.50
CA ASP A 57 14.47 0.86 6.09
C ASP A 57 14.75 0.66 4.60
N VAL A 58 14.22 -0.41 3.99
CA VAL A 58 14.37 -0.65 2.54
C VAL A 58 13.27 -0.01 1.69
N GLY A 59 12.39 0.77 2.31
CA GLY A 59 11.35 1.55 1.65
C GLY A 59 10.08 0.75 1.34
N TYR A 60 9.62 -0.05 2.29
CA TYR A 60 8.37 -0.78 2.18
C TYR A 60 7.14 0.12 1.97
N ALA A 61 7.11 1.31 2.58
CA ALA A 61 6.01 2.26 2.40
C ALA A 61 5.88 2.71 0.93
N ARG A 62 7.01 2.98 0.27
CA ARG A 62 7.06 3.19 -1.19
C ARG A 62 6.48 2.01 -1.97
N VAL A 63 6.76 0.77 -1.57
CA VAL A 63 6.21 -0.42 -2.27
C VAL A 63 4.70 -0.46 -2.16
N LEU A 64 4.15 -0.15 -0.99
CA LEU A 64 2.71 -0.06 -0.79
C LEU A 64 2.08 1.00 -1.69
N ALA A 65 2.67 2.21 -1.75
CA ALA A 65 2.22 3.28 -2.62
C ALA A 65 2.15 2.85 -4.09
N ILE A 66 3.23 2.29 -4.62
CA ILE A 66 3.26 1.92 -6.05
C ILE A 66 2.33 0.72 -6.33
N THR A 67 2.15 -0.19 -5.37
CA THR A 67 1.27 -1.36 -5.54
C THR A 67 -0.22 -0.96 -5.61
N ILE A 68 -0.58 0.19 -5.05
CA ILE A 68 -1.94 0.73 -5.08
C ILE A 68 -2.17 1.65 -6.25
N GLY A 69 -1.10 2.20 -6.84
CA GLY A 69 -1.20 3.03 -8.03
C GLY A 69 -1.76 2.26 -9.22
N THR A 70 -3.08 2.29 -9.40
CA THR A 70 -3.74 1.91 -10.66
C THR A 70 -3.29 2.92 -11.70
N ALA A 71 -2.60 2.49 -12.76
CA ALA A 71 -2.05 3.42 -13.75
C ALA A 71 -3.14 4.25 -14.46
N GLY A 72 -3.64 5.31 -13.80
CA GLY A 72 -4.69 6.21 -14.28
C GLY A 72 -6.12 5.96 -13.78
N GLY A 73 -6.35 5.16 -12.72
CA GLY A 73 -7.71 4.92 -12.22
C GLY A 73 -8.65 4.21 -13.21
N SER A 74 -8.10 3.58 -14.26
CA SER A 74 -8.85 2.73 -15.17
C SER A 74 -9.33 1.51 -14.39
N GLY A 75 -10.64 1.43 -14.16
CA GLY A 75 -11.33 0.39 -13.37
C GLY A 75 -11.27 -1.04 -13.93
N ASP A 76 -10.14 -1.43 -14.52
CA ASP A 76 -9.87 -2.78 -15.00
C ASP A 76 -9.36 -3.69 -13.87
N GLU A 77 -8.99 -3.13 -12.71
CA GLU A 77 -8.67 -3.90 -11.51
C GLU A 77 -9.96 -4.26 -10.73
N ASN A 78 -10.06 -5.51 -10.28
CA ASN A 78 -11.20 -5.99 -9.49
C ASN A 78 -11.31 -5.20 -8.17
N ASP A 79 -12.53 -4.78 -7.85
CA ASP A 79 -12.90 -4.06 -6.65
C ASP A 79 -12.36 -4.69 -5.36
N GLU A 80 -12.35 -6.03 -5.27
CA GLU A 80 -11.82 -6.74 -4.11
C GLU A 80 -10.31 -6.51 -3.92
N ASP A 81 -9.55 -6.46 -5.02
CA ASP A 81 -8.10 -6.24 -4.96
C ASP A 81 -7.78 -4.79 -4.58
N ILE A 82 -8.59 -3.84 -5.05
CA ILE A 82 -8.50 -2.42 -4.68
C ILE A 82 -8.80 -2.27 -3.19
N TRP A 83 -9.91 -2.85 -2.73
CA TRP A 83 -10.30 -2.84 -1.31
C TRP A 83 -9.20 -3.44 -0.41
N LYS A 84 -8.63 -4.58 -0.78
CA LYS A 84 -7.51 -5.20 -0.04
C LYS A 84 -6.27 -4.30 0.01
N GLY A 85 -5.91 -3.68 -1.12
CA GLY A 85 -4.80 -2.72 -1.18
C GLY A 85 -4.99 -1.55 -0.22
N LEU A 86 -6.16 -0.90 -0.26
CA LEU A 86 -6.50 0.22 0.62
C LEU A 86 -6.52 -0.21 2.10
N SER A 87 -7.09 -1.38 2.40
CA SER A 87 -7.10 -1.94 3.75
C SER A 87 -5.68 -2.18 4.29
N HIS A 88 -4.77 -2.69 3.44
CA HIS A 88 -3.37 -2.88 3.83
C HIS A 88 -2.67 -1.57 4.18
N ILE A 89 -2.87 -0.47 3.43
CA ILE A 89 -2.34 0.85 3.82
C ILE A 89 -2.90 1.26 5.16
N TYR A 90 -4.22 1.23 5.30
CA TYR A 90 -4.87 1.68 6.53
C TYR A 90 -4.27 0.98 7.76
N TRP A 91 -4.17 -0.35 7.71
CA TRP A 91 -3.63 -1.11 8.83
C TRP A 91 -2.13 -0.90 9.01
N PHE A 92 -1.36 -0.78 7.93
CA PHE A 92 0.08 -0.49 7.99
C PHE A 92 0.33 0.80 8.75
N VAL A 93 -0.30 1.90 8.34
CA VAL A 93 -0.14 3.20 8.99
C VAL A 93 -0.63 3.15 10.43
N ARG A 94 -1.78 2.53 10.69
CA ARG A 94 -2.30 2.33 12.06
C ARG A 94 -1.34 1.57 12.97
N TYR A 95 -0.63 0.56 12.46
CA TYR A 95 0.35 -0.20 13.23
C TYR A 95 1.60 0.62 13.53
N LEU A 96 2.04 1.47 12.61
CA LEU A 96 3.15 2.39 12.90
C LEU A 96 2.80 3.38 14.03
N HIS A 97 1.55 3.86 14.08
CA HIS A 97 1.14 4.80 15.13
C HIS A 97 0.80 4.16 16.48
N ASN A 98 0.08 3.04 16.45
CA ASN A 98 -0.57 2.49 17.65
C ASN A 98 -0.01 1.12 18.05
N GLY A 99 0.90 0.57 17.26
CA GLY A 99 1.35 -0.81 17.42
C GLY A 99 0.29 -1.83 16.98
N LYS A 100 0.62 -3.10 17.21
CA LYS A 100 -0.18 -4.28 16.86
C LYS A 100 -0.40 -5.10 18.13
N ILE A 101 -1.64 -5.09 18.63
CA ILE A 101 -2.04 -5.75 19.89
C ILE A 101 -3.15 -6.76 19.59
N TYR A 102 -2.84 -7.76 18.76
CA TYR A 102 -3.72 -8.92 18.56
C TYR A 102 -3.01 -10.15 19.15
N SER A 103 -3.68 -10.90 20.02
CA SER A 103 -3.07 -12.03 20.74
C SER A 103 -2.54 -13.15 19.83
N TRP A 104 -3.07 -13.27 18.61
CA TRP A 104 -2.67 -14.27 17.61
C TRP A 104 -1.72 -13.73 16.53
N LYS A 105 -1.29 -12.46 16.59
CA LYS A 105 -0.32 -11.91 15.64
C LYS A 105 0.94 -11.42 16.37
N PRO A 106 2.08 -11.29 15.67
CA PRO A 106 3.29 -10.73 16.28
C PRO A 106 3.04 -9.34 16.85
N PHE A 107 3.55 -9.10 18.06
CA PHE A 107 3.48 -7.79 18.71
C PHE A 107 4.38 -6.79 17.99
N VAL A 108 3.87 -5.58 17.80
CA VAL A 108 4.61 -4.45 17.24
C VAL A 108 4.33 -3.27 18.14
N GLN A 109 5.36 -2.66 18.73
CA GLN A 109 5.20 -1.39 19.44
C GLN A 109 5.11 -0.23 18.43
N PRO A 110 4.48 0.91 18.79
CA PRO A 110 4.48 2.10 17.96
C PRO A 110 5.88 2.47 17.45
N LEU A 111 5.97 2.90 16.18
CA LEU A 111 7.21 3.30 15.51
C LEU A 111 7.12 4.75 15.00
N PRO A 112 7.10 5.78 15.87
CA PRO A 112 6.85 7.18 15.48
C PRO A 112 7.85 7.76 14.49
N PHE A 113 9.10 7.32 14.53
CA PHE A 113 10.11 7.75 13.56
C PHE A 113 9.78 7.26 12.13
N HIS A 114 9.35 5.99 12.02
CA HIS A 114 9.07 5.37 10.73
C HIS A 114 7.73 5.80 10.14
N VAL A 115 6.81 6.28 10.97
CA VAL A 115 5.59 6.97 10.51
C VAL A 115 5.96 8.05 9.51
N ARG A 116 6.78 9.02 9.94
CA ARG A 116 7.08 10.20 9.13
C ARG A 116 7.82 9.82 7.85
N MET A 117 8.81 8.92 7.95
CA MET A 117 9.49 8.42 6.76
C MET A 117 8.55 7.67 5.80
N SER A 118 7.57 6.94 6.33
CA SER A 118 6.61 6.21 5.50
C SER A 118 5.64 7.14 4.80
N GLU A 119 5.17 8.18 5.50
CA GLU A 119 4.32 9.24 4.94
C GLU A 119 5.07 9.96 3.80
N GLU A 120 6.30 10.42 4.04
CA GLU A 120 7.14 11.08 3.04
C GLU A 120 7.37 10.17 1.82
N GLN A 121 7.72 8.88 2.03
CA GLN A 121 7.89 7.92 0.92
C GLN A 121 6.60 7.65 0.12
N MET A 122 5.45 7.66 0.78
CA MET A 122 4.16 7.46 0.12
C MET A 122 3.77 8.67 -0.70
N GLU A 123 3.99 9.87 -0.17
CA GLU A 123 3.75 11.15 -0.87
C GLU A 123 4.68 11.28 -2.09
N ASP A 124 5.99 11.04 -1.93
CA ASP A 124 6.98 11.12 -3.01
C ASP A 124 6.64 10.25 -4.22
N GLU A 125 5.98 9.12 -4.00
CA GLU A 125 5.61 8.17 -5.05
C GLU A 125 4.21 8.39 -5.61
N GLY A 126 3.47 9.38 -5.10
CA GLY A 126 2.10 9.71 -5.50
C GLY A 126 1.04 8.78 -4.90
N GLY A 127 1.36 8.09 -3.80
CA GLY A 127 0.46 7.13 -3.16
C GLY A 127 -0.80 7.79 -2.59
N ILE A 128 -0.72 9.05 -2.15
CA ILE A 128 -1.86 9.79 -1.61
C ILE A 128 -2.87 10.09 -2.72
N GLU A 129 -2.38 10.54 -3.87
CA GLU A 129 -3.18 10.83 -5.07
C GLU A 129 -3.88 9.58 -5.58
N GLU A 130 -3.20 8.43 -5.54
CA GLU A 130 -3.78 7.14 -5.92
C GLU A 130 -4.88 6.70 -4.95
N ILE A 131 -4.70 6.88 -3.63
CA ILE A 131 -5.77 6.66 -2.64
C ILE A 131 -6.96 7.58 -2.92
N GLU A 132 -6.70 8.85 -3.23
CA GLU A 132 -7.74 9.83 -3.54
C GLU A 132 -8.52 9.48 -4.81
N ALA A 133 -7.84 9.00 -5.86
CA ALA A 133 -8.47 8.57 -7.09
C ALA A 133 -9.50 7.44 -6.84
N GLN A 134 -9.21 6.52 -5.91
CA GLN A 134 -10.13 5.43 -5.56
C GLN A 134 -11.41 5.89 -4.85
N ARG A 135 -11.48 7.11 -4.32
CA ARG A 135 -12.73 7.68 -3.77
C ARG A 135 -13.80 7.93 -4.83
N ASN A 136 -13.39 8.01 -6.10
CA ASN A 136 -14.28 8.19 -7.24
C ASN A 136 -14.46 6.89 -8.05
N ASN A 137 -14.01 5.75 -7.52
CA ASN A 137 -14.18 4.45 -8.16
C ASN A 137 -15.67 4.12 -8.39
N LYS A 138 -15.99 3.58 -9.57
CA LYS A 138 -17.36 3.31 -10.07
C LYS A 138 -17.86 1.88 -9.81
N GLY A 139 -17.03 0.97 -9.28
CA GLY A 139 -17.37 -0.43 -8.96
C GLY A 139 -18.20 -0.57 -7.68
N ASP A 140 -17.82 -1.47 -6.75
CA ASP A 140 -18.40 -1.62 -5.41
C ASP A 140 -18.14 -0.37 -4.55
N SER A 141 -18.88 0.67 -4.90
CA SER A 141 -18.53 2.04 -4.61
C SER A 141 -18.72 2.41 -3.14
N GLY A 142 -19.41 1.60 -2.35
CA GLY A 142 -19.56 1.84 -0.91
C GLY A 142 -18.29 1.46 -0.15
N SER A 143 -17.87 0.21 -0.30
CA SER A 143 -16.75 -0.41 0.42
C SER A 143 -15.41 0.23 0.07
N ILE A 144 -15.16 0.45 -1.22
CA ILE A 144 -13.90 1.05 -1.70
C ILE A 144 -13.78 2.50 -1.24
N LYS A 145 -14.84 3.29 -1.35
CA LYS A 145 -14.82 4.70 -0.90
C LYS A 145 -14.58 4.80 0.60
N TYR A 146 -15.22 3.92 1.37
CA TYR A 146 -15.02 3.87 2.81
C TYR A 146 -13.57 3.55 3.17
N GLU A 147 -12.97 2.51 2.56
CA GLU A 147 -11.57 2.17 2.82
C GLU A 147 -10.60 3.23 2.30
N ALA A 148 -10.87 3.87 1.16
CA ALA A 148 -10.05 4.98 0.65
C ALA A 148 -10.05 6.16 1.64
N ASN A 149 -11.22 6.50 2.20
CA ASN A 149 -11.32 7.53 3.23
C ASN A 149 -10.55 7.12 4.51
N ARG A 150 -10.62 5.86 4.92
CA ARG A 150 -9.86 5.35 6.09
C ARG A 150 -8.36 5.39 5.85
N ALA A 151 -7.89 4.90 4.71
CA ALA A 151 -6.48 4.89 4.33
C ALA A 151 -5.94 6.34 4.28
N LYS A 152 -6.68 7.26 3.66
CA LYS A 152 -6.35 8.68 3.63
C LYS A 152 -6.30 9.27 5.05
N ALA A 153 -7.33 9.04 5.87
CA ALA A 153 -7.37 9.56 7.23
C ALA A 153 -6.21 9.01 8.07
N ALA A 154 -5.88 7.72 7.95
CA ALA A 154 -4.74 7.15 8.66
C ALA A 154 -3.41 7.79 8.23
N THR A 155 -3.20 8.00 6.93
CA THR A 155 -1.98 8.60 6.35
C THR A 155 -1.87 10.10 6.66
N LEU A 156 -2.99 10.82 6.78
CA LEU A 156 -3.02 12.27 7.00
C LEU A 156 -3.35 12.69 8.43
N ASN A 157 -3.61 11.75 9.35
CA ASN A 157 -4.06 12.05 10.72
C ASN A 157 -3.03 12.84 11.55
N HIS A 158 -1.79 13.02 11.08
CA HIS A 158 -0.78 13.88 11.72
C HIS A 158 -0.87 15.35 11.36
N PHE A 159 -1.55 15.72 10.27
CA PHE A 159 -1.71 17.13 9.92
C PHE A 159 -2.76 17.85 10.79
N ILE A 160 -3.62 17.11 11.49
CA ILE A 160 -4.74 17.68 12.28
C ILE A 160 -4.32 18.02 13.72
N HIS A 161 -3.26 17.40 14.27
CA HIS A 161 -2.81 17.62 15.65
C HIS A 161 -1.60 18.55 15.80
N ARG A 162 -1.25 19.33 14.76
CA ARG A 162 -0.40 20.52 14.90
C ARG A 162 -1.26 21.78 14.83
N GLN A 163 -1.93 22.12 15.92
CA GLN A 163 -2.40 23.48 16.21
C GLN A 163 -1.93 23.88 17.60
#